data_AF-A0A535B9H8-F1
#
_entry.id   AF-A0A535B9H8-F1
#
_cell.length_a   1.000
_cell.length_b   1.000
_cell.length_c   1.000
_cell.angle_alpha   90.00
_cell.angle_beta   90.00
_cell.angle_gamma   90.00
#
_symmetry.space_group_name_H-M   'P 1'
#
loop_
_entity.id
_entity.type
_entity.pdbx_description
1 polymer ?
#
loop_
_entity_poly.entity_id
_entity_poly.type
_entity_poly.pdbx_seq_one_letter_code
_entity_poly.pdbx_strand_id
1 'polypeptide(L)'
;MSQTIIAGTRFGSASTGKIINVGLWILQIAAAGMFLMVGFFKLSGDPRMVALFDAIGLGQWFRYVTGSLEVLGALLLLIPRLSGLGALLLMGVMLGAVPTHLFVVGGSPLSAITLLIVTGVVAWGRRKRTMNFLAEIR
;
A
#
# COMPACT_ATOMS: atom_id res chain seq x y z
N MET A 1 47.22 36.37 13.73
CA MET A 1 46.78 34.97 13.57
C MET A 1 45.89 34.61 14.75
N SER A 2 44.58 34.50 14.54
CA SER A 2 43.67 33.78 15.46
C SER A 2 42.46 33.32 14.68
N GLN A 3 42.26 32.00 14.67
CA GLN A 3 41.13 31.33 14.05
C GLN A 3 39.90 31.39 14.95
N THR A 4 38.73 31.62 14.36
CA THR A 4 37.45 31.27 14.99
C THR A 4 36.72 30.30 14.07
N ILE A 5 36.79 29.02 14.43
CA ILE A 5 36.09 27.90 13.83
C ILE A 5 34.58 28.05 14.07
N ILE A 6 33.78 28.08 13.01
CA ILE A 6 32.32 27.99 13.09
C ILE A 6 31.95 26.50 13.24
N ALA A 7 31.74 26.06 14.49
CA ALA A 7 31.18 24.75 14.79
C ALA A 7 29.66 24.79 14.56
N GLY A 8 29.22 24.49 13.34
CA GLY A 8 27.81 24.26 13.01
C GLY A 8 27.29 22.97 13.66
N THR A 9 26.40 23.12 14.61
CA THR A 9 25.71 22.04 15.33
C THR A 9 24.79 21.25 14.40
N ARG A 10 25.17 20.02 14.02
CA ARG A 10 24.29 19.06 13.32
C ARG A 10 23.36 18.32 14.30
N PHE A 11 22.42 19.03 14.94
CA PHE A 11 21.37 18.39 15.74
C PHE A 11 20.06 18.36 14.93
N GLY A 12 19.64 17.19 14.42
CA GLY A 12 18.27 17.06 13.89
C GLY A 12 17.94 15.92 12.90
N SER A 13 18.92 15.23 12.32
CA SER A 13 18.66 14.28 11.22
C SER A 13 18.28 12.85 11.68
N ALA A 14 18.96 12.32 12.70
CA ALA A 14 18.88 10.89 13.03
C ALA A 14 17.58 10.46 13.74
N SER A 15 17.05 11.28 14.65
CA SER A 15 15.80 10.97 15.39
C SER A 15 14.57 11.01 14.49
N THR A 16 14.49 12.03 13.61
CA THR A 16 13.41 12.21 12.64
C THR A 16 13.30 11.03 11.69
N GLY A 17 14.43 10.50 11.21
CA GLY A 17 14.44 9.32 10.33
C GLY A 17 13.90 8.05 10.99
N LYS A 18 14.17 7.86 12.30
CA LYS A 18 13.67 6.69 13.05
C LYS A 18 12.15 6.77 13.26
N ILE A 19 11.63 7.95 13.61
CA ILE A 19 10.19 8.20 13.79
C ILE A 19 9.42 7.94 12.49
N ILE A 20 9.89 8.49 11.37
CA ILE A 20 9.27 8.27 10.04
C ILE A 20 9.24 6.78 9.71
N ASN A 21 10.33 6.05 9.98
CA ASN A 21 10.39 4.63 9.71
C ASN A 21 9.39 3.82 10.55
N VAL A 22 9.21 4.16 11.83
CA VAL A 22 8.20 3.52 12.70
C VAL A 22 6.79 3.84 12.20
N GLY A 23 6.51 5.10 11.87
CA GLY A 23 5.21 5.50 11.31
C GLY A 23 4.86 4.75 10.02
N LEU A 24 5.83 4.59 9.11
CA LEU A 24 5.65 3.80 7.89
C LEU A 24 5.40 2.31 8.19
N TRP A 25 6.02 1.74 9.24
CA TRP A 25 5.73 0.37 9.66
C TRP A 25 4.31 0.19 10.18
N ILE A 26 3.85 1.12 11.01
CA ILE A 26 2.47 1.11 11.50
C ILE A 26 1.48 1.18 10.33
N LEU A 27 1.68 2.11 9.39
CA LEU A 27 0.85 2.22 8.20
C LEU A 27 0.88 0.96 7.33
N GLN A 28 2.05 0.35 7.14
CA GLN A 28 2.20 -0.90 6.37
C GLN A 28 1.45 -2.05 7.02
N ILE A 29 1.59 -2.25 8.33
CA ILE A 29 0.93 -3.35 9.05
C ILE A 29 -0.59 -3.15 9.05
N ALA A 30 -1.06 -1.92 9.29
CA ALA A 30 -2.48 -1.61 9.24
C ALA A 30 -3.06 -1.84 7.84
N ALA A 31 -2.40 -1.34 6.79
CA ALA A 31 -2.81 -1.55 5.41
C ALA A 31 -2.79 -3.04 5.04
N ALA A 32 -1.71 -3.77 5.38
CA ALA A 32 -1.60 -5.19 5.12
C ALA A 32 -2.71 -5.98 5.79
N GLY A 33 -3.03 -5.70 7.06
CA GLY A 33 -4.15 -6.32 7.75
C GLY A 33 -5.49 -6.09 7.05
N MET A 34 -5.75 -4.85 6.62
CA MET A 34 -6.99 -4.50 5.91
C MET A 34 -7.09 -5.21 4.56
N PHE A 35 -6.01 -5.19 3.77
CA PHE A 35 -6.00 -5.85 2.46
C PHE A 35 -6.05 -7.38 2.56
N LEU A 36 -5.40 -7.98 3.57
CA LEU A 36 -5.53 -9.41 3.84
C LEU A 36 -6.97 -9.77 4.18
N MET A 37 -7.63 -9.00 5.04
CA MET A 37 -9.02 -9.25 5.41
C MET A 37 -9.97 -9.11 4.21
N VAL A 38 -9.87 -8.01 3.46
CA VAL A 38 -10.74 -7.75 2.31
C VAL A 38 -10.47 -8.75 1.18
N GLY A 39 -9.20 -9.02 0.89
CA GLY A 39 -8.80 -10.02 -0.10
C GLY A 39 -9.26 -11.43 0.30
N PHE A 40 -9.17 -11.78 1.59
CA PHE A 40 -9.71 -13.03 2.10
C PHE A 40 -11.22 -13.15 1.87
N PHE A 41 -12.02 -12.13 2.18
CA PHE A 41 -13.47 -12.16 1.87
C PHE A 41 -13.76 -12.29 0.38
N LYS A 42 -12.93 -11.67 -0.47
CA LYS A 42 -13.00 -11.87 -1.92
C LYS A 42 -12.65 -13.30 -2.33
N LEU A 43 -11.78 -14.02 -1.62
CA LEU A 43 -11.40 -15.39 -1.99
C LEU A 43 -12.30 -16.46 -1.37
N SER A 44 -12.78 -16.24 -0.14
CA SER A 44 -13.64 -17.17 0.60
C SER A 44 -15.07 -17.25 0.08
N GLY A 45 -15.44 -16.35 -0.86
CA GLY A 45 -16.79 -16.30 -1.42
C GLY A 45 -17.82 -15.68 -0.46
N ASP A 46 -17.41 -14.67 0.33
CA ASP A 46 -18.38 -13.90 1.12
C ASP A 46 -19.53 -13.41 0.21
N PRO A 47 -20.81 -13.66 0.55
CA PRO A 47 -21.93 -13.34 -0.32
C PRO A 47 -21.99 -11.86 -0.76
N ARG A 48 -21.51 -10.94 0.07
CA ARG A 48 -21.47 -9.51 -0.26
C ARG A 48 -20.43 -9.23 -1.34
N MET A 49 -19.28 -9.91 -1.28
CA MET A 49 -18.24 -9.77 -2.30
C MET A 49 -18.65 -10.45 -3.60
N VAL A 50 -19.33 -11.60 -3.54
CA VAL A 50 -19.88 -12.27 -4.73
C VAL A 50 -20.87 -11.34 -5.43
N ALA A 51 -21.86 -10.81 -4.71
CA ALA A 51 -22.86 -9.90 -5.25
C ALA A 51 -22.25 -8.59 -5.79
N LEU A 52 -21.25 -8.03 -5.12
CA LEU A 52 -20.54 -6.84 -5.59
C LEU A 52 -19.84 -7.10 -6.93
N PHE A 53 -19.15 -8.22 -7.08
CA PHE A 53 -18.46 -8.56 -8.33
C PHE A 53 -19.42 -9.02 -9.44
N ASP A 54 -20.59 -9.56 -9.09
CA ASP A 54 -21.66 -9.79 -10.06
C ASP A 54 -22.21 -8.47 -10.61
N ALA A 55 -22.40 -7.46 -9.74
CA ALA A 55 -22.82 -6.12 -10.18
C ALA A 55 -21.78 -5.43 -11.10
N ILE A 56 -20.50 -5.77 -10.97
CA ILE A 56 -19.45 -5.30 -11.89
C ILE A 56 -19.60 -5.89 -13.30
N GLY A 57 -20.20 -7.08 -13.43
CA GLY A 57 -20.52 -7.68 -14.73
C GLY A 57 -19.33 -8.30 -15.48
N LEU A 58 -18.12 -8.32 -14.90
CA LEU A 58 -16.95 -8.96 -15.50
C LEU A 58 -16.84 -10.47 -15.16
N GLY A 59 -17.69 -10.96 -14.27
CA GLY A 59 -17.73 -12.35 -13.82
C GLY A 59 -16.84 -12.64 -12.60
N GLN A 60 -17.07 -13.80 -11.98
CA GLN A 60 -16.46 -14.17 -10.69
C GLN A 60 -14.94 -14.42 -10.76
N TRP A 61 -14.37 -14.70 -11.93
CA TRP A 61 -12.91 -14.82 -12.08
C TRP A 61 -12.20 -13.50 -11.71
N PHE A 62 -12.82 -12.35 -12.01
CA PHE A 62 -12.27 -11.04 -11.69
C PHE A 62 -12.21 -10.81 -10.17
N ARG A 63 -13.18 -11.36 -9.42
CA ARG A 63 -13.13 -11.40 -7.95
C ARG A 63 -11.91 -12.15 -7.45
N TYR A 64 -11.66 -13.35 -7.98
CA TYR A 64 -10.52 -14.17 -7.56
C TYR A 64 -9.18 -13.51 -7.89
N VAL A 65 -9.05 -12.90 -9.07
CA VAL A 65 -7.84 -12.14 -9.44
C VAL A 65 -7.65 -10.97 -8.49
N THR A 66 -8.67 -10.14 -8.28
CA THR A 66 -8.58 -8.97 -7.40
C THR A 66 -8.23 -9.36 -5.97
N GLY A 67 -8.92 -10.36 -5.40
CA GLY A 67 -8.63 -10.87 -4.06
C GLY A 67 -7.22 -11.44 -3.93
N SER A 68 -6.73 -12.14 -4.97
CA SER A 68 -5.37 -12.68 -4.97
C SER A 68 -4.32 -11.58 -5.02
N LEU A 69 -4.54 -10.53 -5.82
CA LEU A 69 -3.63 -9.37 -5.88
C LEU A 69 -3.62 -8.58 -4.55
N GLU A 70 -4.76 -8.45 -3.89
CA GLU A 70 -4.85 -7.82 -2.57
C GLU A 70 -4.08 -8.60 -1.51
N VAL A 71 -4.26 -9.93 -1.45
CA VAL A 71 -3.52 -10.78 -0.51
C VAL A 71 -2.03 -10.76 -0.82
N LEU A 72 -1.64 -10.95 -2.09
CA LEU A 72 -0.23 -10.91 -2.49
C LEU A 72 0.41 -9.57 -2.16
N GLY A 73 -0.23 -8.46 -2.53
CA GLY A 73 0.25 -7.12 -2.24
C GLY A 73 0.40 -6.86 -0.75
N ALA A 74 -0.53 -7.35 0.07
CA ALA A 74 -0.47 -7.24 1.52
C ALA A 74 0.67 -8.06 2.13
N LEU A 75 0.95 -9.26 1.62
CA LEU A 75 2.11 -10.05 2.03
C LEU A 75 3.42 -9.36 1.65
N LEU A 76 3.49 -8.79 0.44
CA LEU A 76 4.66 -8.04 -0.02
C LEU A 76 4.90 -6.77 0.82
N LEU A 77 3.84 -6.10 1.29
CA LEU A 77 3.94 -4.95 2.20
C LEU A 77 4.69 -5.27 3.50
N LEU A 78 4.59 -6.51 3.99
CA LEU A 78 5.24 -6.94 5.23
C LEU A 78 6.72 -7.27 5.05
N ILE A 79 7.18 -7.47 3.81
CA ILE A 79 8.58 -7.77 3.50
C ILE A 79 9.32 -6.44 3.24
N PRO A 80 10.26 -6.00 4.11
CA PRO A 80 10.85 -4.65 4.04
C PRO A 80 11.57 -4.32 2.72
N ARG A 81 12.02 -5.35 1.98
CA ARG A 81 12.66 -5.22 0.67
C ARG A 81 11.66 -5.10 -0.48
N LEU A 82 10.49 -5.73 -0.35
CA LEU A 82 9.44 -5.79 -1.38
C LEU A 82 8.28 -4.82 -1.11
N SER A 83 8.29 -4.14 0.03
CA SER A 83 7.16 -3.33 0.50
C SER A 83 6.76 -2.23 -0.49
N GLY A 84 7.69 -1.63 -1.22
CA GLY A 84 7.34 -0.66 -2.26
C GLY A 84 6.65 -1.30 -3.46
N LEU A 85 7.05 -2.51 -3.88
CA LEU A 85 6.37 -3.25 -4.95
C LEU A 85 4.97 -3.68 -4.52
N GLY A 86 4.83 -4.19 -3.28
CA GLY A 86 3.52 -4.51 -2.70
C GLY A 86 2.60 -3.30 -2.64
N ALA A 87 3.12 -2.15 -2.19
CA ALA A 87 2.36 -0.91 -2.17
C ALA A 87 1.90 -0.46 -3.57
N LEU A 88 2.78 -0.53 -4.58
CA LEU A 88 2.42 -0.18 -5.97
C LEU A 88 1.37 -1.13 -6.55
N LEU A 89 1.48 -2.43 -6.28
CA LEU A 89 0.48 -3.41 -6.69
C LEU A 89 -0.90 -3.06 -6.11
N LEU A 90 -0.96 -2.80 -4.80
CA LEU A 90 -2.20 -2.45 -4.10
C LEU A 90 -2.76 -1.10 -4.57
N MET A 91 -1.92 -0.12 -4.87
CA MET A 91 -2.35 1.13 -5.51
C MET A 91 -3.06 0.83 -6.84
N GLY A 92 -2.49 -0.03 -7.69
CA GLY A 92 -3.12 -0.45 -8.95
C GLY A 92 -4.51 -1.04 -8.74
N VAL A 93 -4.68 -1.89 -7.73
CA VAL A 93 -6.00 -2.45 -7.37
C VAL A 93 -6.97 -1.35 -6.92
N MET A 94 -6.53 -0.42 -6.06
CA MET A 94 -7.37 0.68 -5.56
C MET A 94 -7.75 1.67 -6.67
N LEU A 95 -6.88 1.90 -7.66
CA LEU A 95 -7.20 2.71 -8.83
C LEU A 95 -8.34 2.11 -9.66
N GLY A 96 -8.49 0.78 -9.69
CA GLY A 96 -9.66 0.13 -10.28
C GLY A 96 -10.89 0.21 -9.36
N ALA A 97 -10.69 0.04 -8.06
CA ALA A 97 -11.79 0.02 -7.08
C ALA A 97 -12.51 1.37 -6.93
N VAL A 98 -11.79 2.50 -7.00
CA VAL A 98 -12.38 3.84 -6.83
C VAL A 98 -13.45 4.13 -7.91
N PRO A 99 -13.18 3.97 -9.22
CA PRO A 99 -14.21 4.08 -10.26
C PRO A 99 -15.36 3.08 -10.07
N THR A 100 -15.08 1.83 -9.68
CA THR A 100 -16.13 0.83 -9.42
C THR A 100 -17.11 1.30 -8.34
N HIS A 101 -16.62 1.89 -7.24
CA HIS A 101 -17.48 2.43 -6.19
C HIS A 101 -18.30 3.64 -6.68
N LEU A 102 -17.70 4.51 -7.50
CA LEU A 102 -18.35 5.73 -8.00
C LEU A 102 -19.41 5.47 -9.08
N PHE A 103 -19.14 4.53 -9.99
CA PHE A 103 -19.94 4.38 -11.22
C PHE A 103 -20.75 3.09 -11.29
N VAL A 104 -20.39 2.05 -10.53
CA VAL A 104 -21.00 0.72 -10.67
C VAL A 104 -21.84 0.37 -9.44
N VAL A 105 -21.22 0.31 -8.27
CA VAL A 105 -21.86 -0.24 -7.07
C VAL A 105 -22.82 0.79 -6.44
N GLY A 106 -22.49 2.08 -6.57
CA GLY A 106 -23.15 3.13 -5.81
C GLY A 106 -22.77 3.03 -4.33
N GLY A 107 -22.10 4.05 -3.81
CA GLY A 107 -21.63 4.04 -2.42
C GLY A 107 -20.48 4.99 -2.21
N SER A 108 -19.91 4.96 -1.00
CA SER A 108 -18.81 5.83 -0.66
C SER A 108 -17.46 5.21 -1.08
N PRO A 109 -16.68 5.84 -1.97
CA PRO A 109 -15.34 5.37 -2.34
C PRO A 109 -14.29 5.68 -1.26
N LEU A 110 -14.70 6.22 -0.10
CA LEU A 110 -13.79 6.71 0.93
C LEU A 110 -12.79 5.64 1.38
N SER A 111 -13.23 4.40 1.59
CA SER A 111 -12.32 3.31 1.99
C SER A 111 -11.24 3.03 0.95
N ALA A 112 -11.62 2.97 -0.34
CA ALA A 112 -10.69 2.76 -1.44
C ALA A 112 -9.72 3.95 -1.59
N ILE A 113 -10.21 5.19 -1.44
CA ILE A 113 -9.37 6.40 -1.47
C ILE A 113 -8.40 6.44 -0.29
N THR A 114 -8.84 6.12 0.93
CA THR A 114 -7.97 6.06 2.10
C THR A 114 -6.86 5.04 1.90
N LEU A 115 -7.20 3.82 1.43
CA LEU A 115 -6.20 2.79 1.17
C LEU A 115 -5.26 3.16 0.02
N LEU A 116 -5.75 3.85 -1.02
CA LEU A 116 -4.92 4.39 -2.10
C LEU A 116 -3.91 5.41 -1.57
N ILE A 117 -4.34 6.33 -0.71
CA ILE A 117 -3.45 7.33 -0.09
C ILE A 117 -2.42 6.65 0.80
N VAL A 118 -2.84 5.72 1.67
CA VAL A 118 -1.93 5.01 2.59
C VAL A 118 -0.87 4.23 1.81
N THR A 119 -1.28 3.46 0.80
CA THR A 119 -0.35 2.71 -0.06
C THR A 119 0.56 3.64 -0.87
N GLY A 120 0.04 4.78 -1.35
CA GLY A 120 0.84 5.83 -1.99
C GLY A 120 1.92 6.41 -1.08
N VAL A 121 1.57 6.72 0.18
CA VAL A 121 2.53 7.21 1.19
C VAL A 121 3.60 6.15 1.48
N VAL A 122 3.21 4.89 1.62
CA VAL A 122 4.15 3.78 1.84
C VAL A 122 5.07 3.59 0.62
N ALA A 123 4.54 3.58 -0.60
CA ALA A 123 5.32 3.46 -1.82
C ALA A 123 6.34 4.60 -1.92
N TRP A 124 5.91 5.84 -1.67
CA TRP A 124 6.79 7.01 -1.69
C TRP A 124 7.88 6.96 -0.61
N GLY A 125 7.53 6.54 0.62
CA GLY A 125 8.44 6.43 1.75
C GLY A 125 9.46 5.29 1.60
N ARG A 126 9.08 4.21 0.91
CA ARG A 126 9.92 3.01 0.67
C ARG A 126 10.60 3.01 -0.71
N ARG A 127 10.39 4.03 -1.54
CA ARG A 127 10.94 4.10 -2.91
C ARG A 127 12.45 3.87 -2.99
N LYS A 128 13.22 4.44 -2.05
CA LYS A 128 14.68 4.28 -2.03
C LYS A 128 15.10 2.82 -1.82
N ARG A 129 14.45 2.11 -0.89
CA ARG A 129 14.72 0.67 -0.66
C ARG A 129 14.36 -0.18 -1.87
N THR A 130 13.24 0.16 -2.51
CA THR A 130 12.75 -0.58 -3.68
C THR A 130 13.70 -0.41 -4.87
N MET A 131 14.15 0.82 -5.14
CA MET A 131 15.11 1.10 -6.20
C MET A 131 16.46 0.42 -5.95
N ASN A 132 16.94 0.39 -4.71
CA ASN A 132 18.19 -0.30 -4.37
C ASN A 132 18.07 -1.81 -4.64
N PHE A 133 16.96 -2.43 -4.24
CA PHE A 133 16.70 -3.85 -4.51
C PHE A 133 16.64 -4.16 -6.01
N LEU A 134 15.98 -3.32 -6.81
CA LEU A 134 15.93 -3.49 -8.27
C LEU A 134 17.31 -3.31 -8.92
N ALA A 135 18.15 -2.44 -8.38
CA ALA A 135 19.51 -2.24 -8.87
C ALA A 135 20.44 -3.43 -8.53
N GLU A 136 20.20 -4.14 -7.42
CA GLU A 136 20.97 -5.35 -7.05
C GLU A 136 20.68 -6.56 -7.96
N ILE A 137 19.53 -6.59 -8.63
CA ILE A 137 19.10 -7.71 -9.50
C ILE A 137 19.54 -7.52 -10.96
N ARG A 138 19.95 -6.30 -11.34
CA ARG A 138 20.39 -5.96 -12.69
C ARG A 138 21.89 -6.20 -12.87
#